data_AF-A0A2V9H7I9-F1
#
_entry.id   AF-A0A2V9H7I9-F1
#
_cell.length_a   1.000
_cell.length_b   1.000
_cell.length_c   1.000
_cell.angle_alpha   90.00
_cell.angle_beta   90.00
_cell.angle_gamma   90.00
#
_symmetry.space_group_name_H-M   'P 1'
#
loop_
_entity.id
_entity.type
_entity.pdbx_description
1 polymer ?
#
loop_
_entity_poly.entity_id
_entity_poly.type
_entity_poly.pdbx_seq_one_letter_code
_entity_poly.pdbx_strand_id
1 'polypeptide(L)'
;MKRCVLLLLLSLTIPLLSVGQEKPIPEISFDSVPNLLQLRTGLYMGEAAGVAVNSKGHIFVFTRSAQTRLFEFDASGKFVGEIGQGLECDVVDEPEQIRIDTEK
;
A
#
# COMPACT_ATOMS: atom_id res chain seq x y z
N MET A 1 -34.85 -15.60 51.20
CA MET A 1 -35.08 -16.20 49.86
C MET A 1 -35.39 -15.17 48.79
N LYS A 2 -36.31 -14.21 48.99
CA LYS A 2 -36.66 -13.17 47.99
C LYS A 2 -35.50 -12.20 47.63
N ARG A 3 -34.63 -11.88 48.60
CA ARG A 3 -33.46 -11.00 48.41
C ARG A 3 -32.33 -11.65 47.59
N CYS A 4 -32.14 -12.96 47.70
CA CYS A 4 -31.15 -13.69 46.89
C CYS A 4 -31.59 -13.82 45.43
N VAL A 5 -32.89 -14.04 45.19
CA VAL A 5 -33.46 -14.09 43.84
C VAL A 5 -33.32 -12.73 43.13
N LEU A 6 -33.51 -11.62 43.86
CA LEU A 6 -33.36 -10.28 43.29
C LEU A 6 -31.91 -9.97 42.89
N LEU A 7 -30.92 -10.42 43.67
CA LEU A 7 -29.49 -10.23 43.38
C LEU A 7 -29.00 -11.13 42.23
N LEU A 8 -29.59 -12.33 42.09
CA LEU A 8 -29.31 -13.24 40.99
C LEU A 8 -29.90 -12.75 39.66
N LEU A 9 -31.08 -12.10 39.69
CA LEU A 9 -31.68 -11.46 38.52
C LEU A 9 -30.92 -10.20 38.09
N LEU A 10 -30.37 -9.43 39.04
CA LEU A 10 -29.60 -8.21 38.74
C LEU A 10 -28.20 -8.50 38.17
N SER A 11 -27.60 -9.65 38.51
CA SER A 11 -26.28 -10.06 37.98
C SER A 11 -26.34 -10.66 36.57
N LEU A 12 -27.49 -11.19 36.16
CA LEU A 12 -27.67 -11.78 34.82
C LEU A 12 -27.94 -10.74 33.72
N THR A 13 -28.31 -9.50 34.06
CA THR A 13 -28.61 -8.45 33.08
C THR A 13 -27.40 -7.60 32.65
N ILE A 14 -26.29 -7.65 33.39
CA ILE A 14 -25.09 -6.83 33.15
C ILE A 14 -24.29 -7.24 31.89
N PRO A 15 -24.14 -8.53 31.51
CA PRO A 15 -23.32 -8.88 30.34
C PRO A 15 -23.99 -8.56 28.99
N LEU A 16 -25.29 -8.21 28.94
CA LEU A 16 -26.01 -7.97 27.69
C LEU A 16 -25.80 -6.57 27.09
N LEU A 17 -25.23 -5.63 27.86
CA LEU A 17 -24.97 -4.26 27.41
C LEU A 17 -23.53 -4.02 26.95
N SER A 18 -22.64 -5.02 27.08
CA SER A 18 -21.25 -4.92 26.65
C SER A 18 -21.12 -5.26 25.17
N VAL A 19 -21.85 -4.55 24.31
CA VAL A 19 -21.56 -4.53 22.86
C VAL A 19 -20.20 -3.84 22.70
N GLY A 20 -19.23 -4.55 22.14
CA GLY A 20 -17.88 -4.05 21.93
C GLY A 20 -17.91 -2.68 21.24
N GLN A 21 -17.34 -1.67 21.91
CA GLN A 21 -17.16 -0.35 21.33
C GLN A 21 -16.01 -0.47 20.31
N GLU A 22 -16.33 -0.57 19.02
CA GLU A 22 -15.34 -0.40 17.97
C GLU A 22 -14.81 1.04 18.04
N LYS A 23 -13.53 1.19 18.36
CA LYS A 23 -12.87 2.48 18.33
C LYS A 23 -12.87 2.97 16.88
N PRO A 24 -13.42 4.16 16.56
CA PRO A 24 -13.38 4.68 15.20
C PRO A 24 -11.92 4.85 14.78
N ILE A 25 -11.52 4.10 13.76
CA ILE A 25 -10.19 4.18 13.15
C ILE A 25 -10.17 5.50 12.35
N PRO A 26 -9.24 6.43 12.64
CA PRO A 26 -9.12 7.65 11.86
C PRO A 26 -8.89 7.32 10.39
N GLU A 27 -9.72 7.88 9.52
CA GLU A 27 -9.52 7.78 8.08
C GLU A 27 -8.29 8.62 7.69
N ILE A 28 -7.37 8.01 6.94
CA ILE A 28 -6.22 8.72 6.39
C ILE A 28 -6.71 9.43 5.13
N SER A 29 -6.82 10.75 5.18
CA SER A 29 -7.21 11.54 4.01
C SER A 29 -6.16 11.37 2.90
N PHE A 30 -6.61 11.01 1.70
CA PHE A 30 -5.79 10.98 0.50
C PHE A 30 -6.57 11.65 -0.65
N ASP A 31 -5.84 12.27 -1.57
CA ASP A 31 -6.37 12.73 -2.85
C ASP A 31 -5.75 11.90 -3.96
N SER A 32 -6.59 11.22 -4.74
CA SER A 32 -6.12 10.37 -5.83
C SER A 32 -5.86 11.23 -7.06
N VAL A 33 -4.65 11.17 -7.62
CA VAL A 33 -4.38 11.75 -8.93
C VAL A 33 -4.64 10.69 -10.00
N PRO A 34 -5.77 10.76 -10.73
CA PRO A 34 -6.11 9.74 -11.72
C PRO A 34 -5.11 9.77 -12.88
N ASN A 35 -4.71 8.59 -13.35
CA ASN A 35 -3.84 8.41 -14.52
C ASN A 35 -2.52 9.20 -14.45
N LEU A 36 -1.95 9.38 -13.25
CA LEU A 36 -0.68 10.07 -13.05
C LEU A 36 0.43 9.47 -13.94
N LEU A 37 0.55 8.14 -13.95
CA LEU A 37 1.60 7.43 -14.67
C LEU A 37 1.26 7.29 -16.16
N GLN A 38 2.00 8.01 -17.00
CA GLN A 38 1.83 8.03 -18.45
C GLN A 38 2.91 7.17 -19.10
N LEU A 39 2.51 5.96 -19.53
CA LEU A 39 3.37 5.02 -20.25
C LEU A 39 3.54 5.44 -21.73
N ARG A 40 4.66 5.03 -22.35
CA ARG A 40 4.83 5.17 -23.80
C ARG A 40 3.86 4.25 -24.56
N THR A 41 3.48 4.64 -25.77
CA THR A 41 2.63 3.81 -26.63
C THR A 41 3.23 2.41 -26.80
N GLY A 42 2.39 1.37 -26.63
CA GLY A 42 2.81 -0.04 -26.72
C GLY A 42 3.52 -0.59 -25.48
N LEU A 43 3.77 0.25 -24.47
CA LEU A 43 4.27 -0.18 -23.17
C LEU A 43 3.09 -0.43 -22.22
N TYR A 44 3.08 -1.61 -21.61
CA TYR A 44 2.13 -1.98 -20.57
C TYR A 44 2.88 -2.23 -19.27
N MET A 45 2.30 -1.74 -18.18
CA MET A 45 2.81 -1.96 -16.84
C MET A 45 1.98 -3.08 -16.19
N GLY A 46 2.67 -4.03 -15.57
CA GLY A 46 2.05 -5.10 -14.81
C GLY A 46 1.71 -4.68 -13.37
N GLU A 47 1.64 -5.65 -12.47
CA GLU A 47 1.45 -5.43 -11.04
C GLU A 47 2.61 -4.63 -10.46
N ALA A 48 2.29 -3.46 -9.88
CA ALA A 48 3.25 -2.66 -9.14
C ALA A 48 3.51 -3.31 -7.77
N ALA A 49 4.65 -3.95 -7.62
CA ALA A 49 5.07 -4.59 -6.39
C ALA A 49 5.75 -3.60 -5.42
N GLY A 50 6.31 -2.50 -5.93
CA GLY A 50 6.91 -1.46 -5.10
C GLY A 50 6.94 -0.09 -5.79
N VAL A 51 6.81 0.97 -5.00
CA VAL A 51 6.89 2.36 -5.48
C VAL A 51 7.78 3.17 -4.54
N ALA A 52 8.68 3.97 -5.10
CA ALA A 52 9.49 4.94 -4.37
C ALA A 52 9.56 6.27 -5.11
N VAL A 53 9.87 7.34 -4.37
CA VAL A 53 10.04 8.69 -4.91
C VAL A 53 11.35 9.26 -4.41
N ASN A 54 12.11 9.93 -5.29
CA ASN A 54 13.35 10.61 -4.89
C ASN A 54 13.11 12.08 -4.51
N SER A 55 14.16 12.78 -4.08
CA SER A 55 14.09 14.21 -3.69
C SER A 55 13.72 15.15 -4.84
N LYS A 56 13.82 14.72 -6.10
CA LYS A 56 13.40 15.46 -7.30
C LYS A 56 11.94 15.20 -7.69
N GLY A 57 11.24 14.32 -6.97
CA GLY A 57 9.88 13.92 -7.27
C GLY A 57 9.75 12.87 -8.37
N HIS A 58 10.85 12.29 -8.86
CA HIS A 58 10.77 11.18 -9.81
C HIS A 58 10.16 9.96 -9.12
N ILE A 59 9.29 9.26 -9.83
CA ILE A 59 8.55 8.10 -9.34
C ILE A 59 9.17 6.85 -9.96
N PHE A 60 9.51 5.89 -9.10
CA PHE A 60 10.10 4.63 -9.50
C PHE A 60 9.13 3.52 -9.18
N VAL A 61 8.74 2.76 -10.20
CA VAL A 61 7.76 1.67 -10.07
C VAL A 61 8.42 0.36 -10.43
N PHE A 62 8.53 -0.50 -9.41
CA PHE A 62 8.97 -1.87 -9.56
C PHE A 62 7.77 -2.76 -9.85
N THR A 63 7.83 -3.51 -10.95
CA THR A 63 6.76 -4.43 -11.33
C THR A 63 7.22 -5.88 -11.32
N ARG A 64 6.39 -6.75 -10.73
CA ARG A 64 6.58 -8.20 -10.73
C ARG A 64 5.43 -8.83 -11.50
N SER A 65 5.64 -9.11 -12.78
CA SER A 65 4.64 -9.78 -13.64
C SER A 65 5.37 -10.78 -14.54
N ALA A 66 4.99 -10.91 -15.82
CA ALA A 66 5.70 -11.79 -16.75
C ALA A 66 7.19 -11.44 -16.91
N GLN A 67 7.55 -10.17 -16.67
CA GLN A 67 8.93 -9.69 -16.61
C GLN A 67 9.06 -8.79 -15.39
N THR A 68 10.11 -8.99 -14.61
CA THR A 68 10.50 -8.12 -13.51
C THR A 68 11.17 -6.88 -14.09
N ARG A 69 10.60 -5.70 -13.83
CA ARG A 69 11.01 -4.44 -14.48
C ARG A 69 11.00 -3.28 -13.50
N LEU A 70 11.88 -2.30 -13.71
CA LEU A 70 11.94 -1.07 -12.94
C LEU A 70 11.74 0.13 -13.88
N PHE A 71 10.62 0.82 -13.71
CA PHE A 71 10.27 2.00 -14.48
C PHE A 71 10.57 3.28 -13.73
N GLU A 72 11.05 4.28 -14.45
CA GLU A 72 11.23 5.64 -13.95
C GLU A 72 10.26 6.59 -14.67
N PHE A 73 9.60 7.42 -13.88
CA PHE A 73 8.75 8.51 -14.31
C PHE A 73 9.24 9.82 -13.70
N ASP A 74 9.10 10.92 -14.42
CA ASP A 74 9.41 12.25 -13.88
C ASP A 74 8.34 12.71 -12.87
N ALA A 75 8.54 13.88 -12.27
CA ALA A 75 7.63 14.45 -11.28
C ALA A 75 6.21 14.72 -11.81
N SER A 76 6.01 14.75 -13.13
CA SER A 76 4.69 14.87 -13.77
C SER A 76 4.04 13.51 -14.06
N GLY A 77 4.75 12.41 -13.76
CA GLY A 77 4.31 11.05 -14.05
C GLY A 77 4.57 10.62 -15.50
N LYS A 78 5.35 11.38 -16.27
CA LYS A 78 5.70 11.00 -17.65
C LYS A 78 6.84 9.99 -17.65
N PHE A 79 6.71 8.95 -18.48
CA PHE A 79 7.72 7.91 -18.62
C PHE A 79 9.08 8.46 -19.08
N VAL A 80 10.11 8.23 -18.28
CA VAL A 80 11.51 8.55 -18.60
C VAL A 80 12.17 7.34 -19.26
N GLY A 81 12.11 6.19 -18.59
CA GLY A 81 12.83 5.01 -19.03
C GLY A 81 12.61 3.79 -18.15
N GLU A 82 13.30 2.72 -18.53
CA GLU A 82 13.40 1.49 -17.75
C GLU A 82 14.85 1.29 -17.35
N ILE A 83 15.06 0.99 -16.08
CA ILE A 83 16.38 0.79 -15.49
C ILE A 83 16.66 -0.71 -15.44
N GLY A 84 17.85 -1.12 -15.88
CA GLY A 84 18.28 -2.51 -15.81
C GLY A 84 17.72 -3.43 -16.90
N GLN A 85 17.29 -2.89 -18.04
CA GLN A 85 16.93 -3.73 -19.20
C GLN A 85 18.06 -4.70 -19.55
N GLY A 86 17.76 -6.00 -19.59
CA GLY A 86 18.73 -7.05 -19.91
C GLY A 86 19.67 -7.43 -18.77
N LEU A 87 19.57 -6.78 -17.61
CA LEU A 87 20.02 -7.35 -16.36
C LEU A 87 18.88 -8.24 -15.88
N GLU A 88 19.15 -9.53 -15.70
CA GLU A 88 18.21 -10.41 -15.01
C GLU A 88 18.03 -9.85 -13.59
N CYS A 89 16.96 -9.08 -13.37
CA CYS A 89 16.49 -8.79 -12.02
C CYS A 89 16.14 -10.07 -11.24
N ASP A 90 16.25 -11.24 -11.88
CA ASP A 90 16.21 -12.59 -11.29
C ASP A 90 17.34 -12.85 -10.28
N VAL A 91 18.36 -11.98 -10.16
CA VAL A 91 19.37 -12.10 -9.07
C VAL A 91 18.78 -11.71 -7.70
N VAL A 92 17.55 -11.17 -7.67
CA VAL A 92 16.82 -10.95 -6.43
C VAL A 92 15.58 -11.84 -6.47
N ASP A 93 15.70 -13.06 -5.94
CA ASP A 93 14.56 -13.89 -5.57
C ASP A 93 13.64 -13.03 -4.68
N GLU A 94 12.49 -12.64 -5.22
CA GLU A 94 11.42 -11.89 -4.54
C GLU A 94 11.80 -10.51 -3.95
N PRO A 95 12.02 -9.47 -4.79
CA PRO A 95 12.20 -8.11 -4.27
C PRO A 95 10.87 -7.59 -3.72
N GLU A 96 10.77 -7.40 -2.41
CA GLU A 96 9.56 -6.85 -1.77
C GLU A 96 9.49 -5.32 -1.83
N GLN A 97 10.64 -4.64 -1.83
CA GLN A 97 10.68 -3.19 -1.73
C GLN A 97 11.78 -2.57 -2.59
N ILE A 98 11.44 -1.44 -3.18
CA ILE A 98 12.40 -0.48 -3.72
C ILE A 98 12.73 0.56 -2.64
N ARG A 99 14.01 0.83 -2.44
CA ARG A 99 14.50 1.92 -1.60
C ARG A 99 15.40 2.81 -2.43
N ILE A 100 15.19 4.12 -2.33
CA ILE A 100 16.03 5.11 -2.99
C ILE A 100 16.88 5.77 -1.92
N ASP A 101 18.19 5.76 -2.13
CA ASP A 101 19.09 6.56 -1.32
C ASP A 101 18.86 8.04 -1.67
N THR A 102 18.50 8.84 -0.68
CA THR A 102 18.04 10.23 -0.81
C THR A 102 19.11 11.16 -1.40
N GLU A 103 20.36 10.71 -1.49
CA GLU A 103 21.53 11.50 -1.88
C GLU A 103 21.67 11.80 -3.40
N LYS A 104 20.85 11.24 -4.32
CA LYS A 104 20.92 11.58 -5.77
C LYS A 104 19.61 11.64 -6.55
#